data_AF-W5NWC9-F1
#
_entry.id   AF-W5NWC9-F1
#
_cell.length_a   1.000
_cell.length_b   1.000
_cell.length_c   1.000
_cell.angle_alpha   90.00
_cell.angle_beta   90.00
_cell.angle_gamma   90.00
#
_symmetry.space_group_name_H-M   'P 1'
#
loop_
_entity.id
_entity.type
_entity.pdbx_description
1 polymer ?
#
loop_
_entity_poly.entity_id
_entity_poly.type
_entity_poly.pdbx_seq_one_letter_code
_entity_poly.pdbx_strand_id
1 'polypeptide(L)'
;LCSLQTAFPLLMTLFELARNPEVQQALRQESLVAEARISENPQRATTELPLLRAALKETLRLYPVGITLERQVSSDLVLQNYHIPAGVLKNFLVETLAQEDIKMVYRFILMPSTLPLFTFRAIQ
;
A
#
# COMPACT_ATOMS: atom_id res chain seq x y z
N LEU A 1 9.94 -12.17 13.50
CA LEU A 1 10.17 -11.19 12.41
C LEU A 1 9.13 -11.33 11.29
N CYS A 2 8.89 -12.54 10.73
CA CYS A 2 7.87 -12.76 9.68
C CYS A 2 6.40 -12.47 10.11
N SER A 3 6.10 -12.48 11.42
CA SER A 3 4.72 -12.25 11.91
C SER A 3 4.29 -10.77 11.89
N LEU A 4 5.19 -9.82 12.11
CA LEU A 4 4.85 -8.39 12.20
C LEU A 4 4.44 -7.78 10.87
N GLN A 5 5.10 -8.18 9.77
CA GLN A 5 4.84 -7.64 8.42
C GLN A 5 3.42 -7.97 7.93
N THR A 6 2.82 -9.06 8.39
CA THR A 6 1.44 -9.44 8.04
C THR A 6 0.44 -9.01 9.11
N ALA A 7 0.80 -9.13 10.39
CA ALA A 7 -0.10 -8.81 11.49
C ALA A 7 -0.45 -7.31 11.56
N PHE A 8 0.52 -6.43 11.31
CA PHE A 8 0.29 -4.99 11.40
C PHE A 8 -0.65 -4.47 10.30
N PRO A 9 -0.49 -4.80 9.01
CA PRO A 9 -1.44 -4.41 7.98
C PRO A 9 -2.84 -5.02 8.19
N LEU A 10 -2.93 -6.24 8.73
CA LEU A 10 -4.22 -6.82 9.09
C LEU A 10 -4.92 -6.01 10.19
N LEU A 11 -4.20 -5.69 11.27
CA LEU A 11 -4.72 -4.86 12.35
C LEU A 11 -5.19 -3.51 11.83
N MET A 12 -4.38 -2.84 11.02
CA MET A 12 -4.71 -1.53 10.47
C MET A 12 -5.87 -1.59 9.48
N THR A 13 -5.99 -2.66 8.70
CA THR A 13 -7.15 -2.87 7.82
C THR A 13 -8.43 -3.00 8.65
N LEU A 14 -8.42 -3.81 9.71
CA LEU A 14 -9.59 -3.97 10.59
C LEU A 14 -9.96 -2.66 11.30
N PHE A 15 -8.96 -1.89 11.75
CA PHE A 15 -9.15 -0.58 12.35
C PHE A 15 -9.82 0.40 11.37
N GLU A 16 -9.34 0.48 10.13
CA GLU A 16 -9.94 1.34 9.11
C GLU A 16 -11.35 0.89 8.73
N LEU A 17 -11.61 -0.41 8.60
CA LEU A 17 -12.96 -0.91 8.33
C LEU A 17 -13.94 -0.58 9.45
N ALA A 18 -13.52 -0.67 10.71
CA ALA A 18 -14.36 -0.31 11.86
C ALA A 18 -14.78 1.17 11.87
N ARG A 19 -13.97 2.05 11.25
CA ARG A 19 -14.25 3.49 11.14
C ARG A 19 -14.97 3.87 9.85
N ASN A 20 -15.05 2.96 8.88
CA ASN A 20 -15.60 3.20 7.55
C ASN A 20 -16.69 2.15 7.23
N PRO A 21 -17.88 2.24 7.87
CA PRO A 21 -18.91 1.19 7.79
C PRO A 21 -19.47 0.98 6.37
N GLU A 22 -19.51 2.01 5.54
CA GLU A 22 -19.93 1.89 4.13
C GLU A 22 -18.98 0.99 3.34
N VAL A 23 -17.67 1.16 3.54
CA VAL A 23 -16.63 0.33 2.90
C VAL A 23 -16.70 -1.09 3.44
N GLN A 24 -16.85 -1.25 4.76
CA GLN A 24 -17.00 -2.55 5.39
C GLN A 24 -18.21 -3.32 4.84
N GLN A 25 -19.34 -2.64 4.64
CA GLN A 25 -20.53 -3.23 4.05
C GLN A 25 -20.31 -3.62 2.59
N ALA A 26 -19.66 -2.77 1.78
CA ALA A 26 -19.33 -3.08 0.40
C ALA A 26 -18.43 -4.33 0.28
N LEU A 27 -17.39 -4.44 1.11
CA LEU A 27 -16.52 -5.61 1.16
C LEU A 27 -17.26 -6.89 1.58
N ARG A 28 -18.17 -6.77 2.55
CA ARG A 28 -19.02 -7.89 2.96
C ARG A 28 -19.89 -8.37 1.81
N GLN A 29 -20.50 -7.46 1.05
CA GLN A 29 -21.31 -7.83 -0.12
C GLN A 29 -20.46 -8.50 -1.22
N GLU A 30 -19.28 -7.96 -1.53
CA GLU A 30 -18.33 -8.61 -2.47
C GLU A 30 -18.00 -10.04 -2.02
N SER A 31 -17.69 -10.22 -0.74
CA SER A 31 -17.34 -11.52 -0.16
C SER A 31 -18.49 -12.53 -0.27
N LEU A 32 -19.73 -12.11 0.03
CA LEU A 32 -20.91 -12.96 -0.07
C LEU A 32 -21.21 -13.37 -1.53
N VAL A 33 -21.06 -12.45 -2.49
CA VAL A 33 -21.28 -12.74 -3.92
C VAL A 33 -20.24 -13.73 -4.48
N ALA A 34 -19.02 -13.71 -3.95
CA ALA A 34 -17.92 -14.58 -4.37
C ALA A 34 -17.84 -15.92 -3.61
N GLU A 35 -18.56 -16.08 -2.49
CA GLU A 35 -18.41 -17.17 -1.53
C GLU A 35 -18.44 -18.55 -2.17
N ALA A 36 -19.45 -18.86 -2.98
CA ALA A 36 -19.59 -20.18 -3.61
C ALA A 36 -18.40 -20.51 -4.54
N ARG A 37 -17.94 -19.53 -5.34
CA ARG A 37 -16.82 -19.71 -6.28
C ARG A 37 -15.49 -19.88 -5.56
N ILE A 38 -15.30 -19.20 -4.43
CA ILE A 38 -14.10 -19.30 -3.59
C ILE A 38 -14.12 -20.61 -2.78
N SER A 39 -15.28 -21.03 -2.30
CA SER A 39 -15.43 -22.32 -1.59
C SER A 39 -15.09 -23.50 -2.50
N GLU A 40 -15.52 -23.46 -3.76
CA GLU A 40 -15.15 -24.44 -4.79
C GLU A 40 -13.64 -24.39 -5.11
N ASN A 41 -13.05 -23.20 -5.19
CA ASN A 41 -11.65 -23.00 -5.52
C ASN A 41 -11.06 -21.78 -4.77
N PRO A 42 -10.35 -22.00 -3.65
CA PRO A 42 -9.82 -20.91 -2.82
C PRO A 42 -8.85 -19.97 -3.53
N GLN A 43 -8.15 -20.42 -4.57
CA GLN A 43 -7.21 -19.59 -5.33
C GLN A 43 -7.92 -18.45 -6.07
N ARG A 44 -9.22 -18.59 -6.36
CA ARG A 44 -10.04 -17.54 -6.97
C ARG A 44 -10.22 -16.31 -6.09
N ALA A 45 -9.97 -16.39 -4.78
CA ALA A 45 -10.02 -15.23 -3.89
C ALA A 45 -9.12 -14.07 -4.36
N THR A 46 -8.01 -14.38 -5.05
CA THR A 46 -7.08 -13.37 -5.60
C THR A 46 -7.66 -12.54 -6.76
N THR A 47 -8.70 -13.05 -7.42
CA THR A 47 -9.36 -12.43 -8.58
C THR A 47 -10.80 -12.01 -8.30
N GLU A 48 -11.51 -12.73 -7.44
CA GLU A 48 -12.94 -12.53 -7.13
C GLU A 48 -13.19 -11.49 -6.02
N LEU A 49 -12.14 -11.05 -5.31
CA LEU A 49 -12.24 -10.04 -4.26
C LEU A 49 -11.44 -8.76 -4.59
N PRO A 50 -11.74 -8.07 -5.71
CA PRO A 50 -10.98 -6.89 -6.14
C PRO A 50 -11.08 -5.71 -5.16
N LEU A 51 -12.22 -5.48 -4.51
CA LEU A 51 -12.38 -4.43 -3.50
C LEU A 51 -11.60 -4.77 -2.24
N LEU A 52 -11.61 -6.02 -1.76
CA LEU A 52 -10.79 -6.42 -0.61
C LEU A 52 -9.30 -6.22 -0.92
N ARG A 53 -8.87 -6.58 -2.13
CA ARG A 53 -7.50 -6.34 -2.59
C ARG A 53 -7.18 -4.83 -2.63
N ALA A 54 -8.12 -4.00 -3.05
CA ALA A 54 -7.96 -2.55 -3.04
C ALA A 54 -7.85 -2.00 -1.60
N ALA A 55 -8.69 -2.47 -0.67
CA ALA A 55 -8.63 -2.08 0.74
C ALA A 55 -7.28 -2.42 1.39
N LEU A 56 -6.75 -3.63 1.14
CA LEU A 56 -5.43 -4.02 1.64
C LEU A 56 -4.30 -3.15 1.07
N LYS A 57 -4.36 -2.82 -0.22
CA LYS A 57 -3.39 -1.90 -0.85
C LYS A 57 -3.46 -0.51 -0.24
N GLU A 58 -4.67 -0.05 0.06
CA GLU A 58 -4.87 1.26 0.67
C GLU A 58 -4.37 1.32 2.11
N THR A 59 -4.60 0.25 2.89
CA THR A 59 -3.98 0.12 4.22
C THR A 59 -2.45 0.19 4.12
N LEU A 60 -1.83 -0.52 3.18
CA LEU A 60 -0.37 -0.49 3.01
C LEU A 60 0.14 0.86 2.51
N ARG A 61 -0.68 1.65 1.81
CA ARG A 61 -0.38 3.03 1.42
C ARG A 61 -0.33 3.95 2.64
N LEU A 62 -1.23 3.77 3.60
CA LEU A 62 -1.29 4.56 4.85
C LEU A 62 -0.31 4.07 5.91
N TYR A 63 -0.08 2.76 5.97
CA TYR A 63 0.66 2.06 7.01
C TYR A 63 1.71 1.12 6.40
N PRO A 64 2.75 1.65 5.74
CA PRO A 64 3.76 0.83 5.08
C PRO A 64 4.58 0.03 6.11
N VAL A 65 4.66 -1.29 5.93
CA VAL A 65 5.52 -2.17 6.74
C VAL A 65 6.95 -2.26 6.20
N GLY A 66 7.17 -1.86 4.96
CA GLY A 66 8.49 -1.68 4.34
C GLY A 66 8.76 -0.19 4.18
N ILE A 67 9.32 0.42 5.22
CA ILE A 67 9.59 1.87 5.26
C ILE A 67 10.81 2.22 4.38
N THR A 68 11.81 1.34 4.36
CA THR A 68 13.04 1.50 3.58
C THR A 68 13.09 0.53 2.42
N LEU A 69 13.52 1.02 1.26
CA LEU A 69 13.89 0.19 0.12
C LEU A 69 15.43 0.22 -0.01
N GLU A 70 16.04 -0.94 0.11
CA GLU A 70 17.48 -1.10 -0.05
C GLU A 70 17.79 -1.53 -1.48
N ARG A 71 18.61 -0.75 -2.17
CA ARG A 71 19.13 -1.07 -3.49
C ARG A 71 20.54 -0.54 -3.62
N GLN A 72 21.52 -1.44 -3.65
CA GLN A 72 22.89 -1.10 -4.03
C GLN A 72 22.99 -1.01 -5.55
N VAL A 73 23.39 0.15 -6.05
CA VAL A 73 23.55 0.36 -7.49
C VAL A 73 25.00 0.05 -7.88
N SER A 74 25.17 -0.86 -8.84
CA SER A 74 26.48 -1.35 -9.32
C SER A 74 27.06 -0.53 -10.47
N SER A 75 26.34 0.45 -10.98
CA SER A 75 26.75 1.37 -12.05
C SER A 75 26.21 2.76 -11.76
N ASP A 76 26.82 3.76 -12.38
CA ASP A 76 26.38 5.15 -12.26
C ASP A 76 24.96 5.29 -12.84
N LEU A 77 24.11 6.11 -12.20
CA LEU A 77 22.74 6.33 -12.66
C LEU A 77 22.33 7.80 -12.50
N VAL A 78 21.38 8.25 -13.31
CA VAL A 78 20.78 9.59 -13.16
C VAL A 78 19.38 9.45 -12.56
N LEU A 79 19.17 10.03 -11.36
CA LEU A 79 17.87 10.06 -10.68
C LEU A 79 17.45 11.51 -10.48
N GLN A 80 16.28 11.90 -11.00
CA GLN A 80 15.79 13.29 -10.96
C GLN A 80 16.85 14.33 -11.38
N ASN A 81 17.59 14.04 -12.46
CA ASN A 81 18.69 14.86 -12.99
C ASN A 81 19.94 14.95 -12.09
N TYR A 82 20.05 14.15 -11.02
CA TYR A 82 21.28 14.00 -10.25
C TYR A 82 22.07 12.78 -10.72
N HIS A 83 23.37 12.97 -10.97
CA HIS A 83 24.29 11.88 -11.23
C HIS A 83 24.70 11.20 -9.92
N ILE A 84 24.39 9.91 -9.79
CA ILE A 84 24.66 9.11 -8.60
C ILE A 84 25.69 8.03 -8.98
N PRO A 85 26.93 8.10 -8.45
CA PRO A 85 27.95 7.09 -8.74
C PRO A 85 27.61 5.71 -8.17
N ALA A 86 28.18 4.68 -8.79
CA ALA A 86 28.10 3.30 -8.31
C ALA A 86 28.51 3.18 -6.83
N GLY A 87 27.75 2.39 -6.06
CA GLY A 87 28.05 2.10 -4.65
C GLY A 87 27.71 3.20 -3.63
N VAL A 88 27.36 4.41 -4.08
CA VAL A 88 26.94 5.53 -3.21
C VAL A 88 25.53 5.31 -2.68
N LEU A 89 24.67 4.79 -3.54
CA LEU A 89 23.26 4.60 -3.27
C LEU A 89 23.02 3.22 -2.71
N LYS A 90 22.60 3.14 -1.44
CA LYS A 90 22.35 1.88 -0.74
C LYS A 90 20.92 1.81 -0.24
N ASN A 91 20.47 2.82 0.49
CA ASN A 91 19.16 2.84 1.14
C ASN A 91 18.42 4.12 0.79
N PHE A 92 17.12 4.00 0.52
CA PHE A 92 16.23 5.15 0.40
C PHE A 92 15.00 5.00 1.25
N LEU A 93 14.59 6.15 1.78
CA LEU A 93 13.28 6.35 2.37
C LEU A 93 12.31 6.77 1.28
N VAL A 94 11.17 6.08 1.18
CA VAL A 94 10.05 6.54 0.34
C VAL A 94 9.10 7.29 1.25
N GLU A 95 9.08 8.61 1.11
CA GLU A 95 8.20 9.49 1.88
C GLU A 95 7.22 10.23 0.97
N THR A 96 6.03 10.49 1.52
CA THR A 96 5.11 11.48 0.94
C THR A 96 5.47 12.85 1.53
N LEU A 97 5.65 13.85 0.67
CA LEU A 97 6.21 15.16 1.06
C LEU A 97 5.39 15.91 2.12
N ALA A 98 4.06 15.86 2.03
CA ALA A 98 3.19 16.53 2.99
C ALA A 98 1.95 15.67 3.31
N GLN A 99 1.55 15.65 4.59
CA GLN A 99 0.34 14.93 5.02
C GLN A 99 -0.95 15.50 4.38
N GLU A 100 -0.88 16.75 3.93
CA GLU A 100 -1.92 17.47 3.19
C GLU A 100 -2.06 17.03 1.72
N ASP A 101 -1.04 16.43 1.11
CA ASP A 101 -1.15 15.74 -0.19
C ASP A 101 -1.99 14.44 -0.08
N ILE A 102 -2.26 14.01 1.15
CA ILE A 102 -3.04 12.80 1.49
C ILE A 102 -4.45 13.21 1.95
N LYS A 103 -5.04 14.25 1.37
CA LYS A 103 -6.43 14.59 1.65
C LYS A 103 -7.35 13.58 0.97
N MET A 104 -7.83 12.61 1.75
CA MET A 104 -8.71 11.53 1.31
C MET A 104 -10.14 12.02 1.12
N VAL A 105 -10.72 11.74 -0.04
CA VAL A 105 -12.13 12.01 -0.32
C VAL A 105 -12.87 10.68 -0.43
N TYR A 106 -13.99 10.56 0.26
CA TYR A 106 -14.83 9.38 0.26
C TYR A 106 -15.49 9.19 -1.13
N ARG A 107 -14.94 8.28 -1.95
CA ARG A 107 -15.60 7.83 -3.18
C ARG A 107 -15.21 6.40 -3.53
N PHE A 108 -15.85 5.40 -2.88
CA PHE A 108 -15.78 3.94 -3.12
C PHE A 108 -14.40 3.25 -3.15
N ILE A 109 -13.32 4.02 -3.27
CA ILE A 109 -11.91 3.74 -3.11
C ILE A 109 -11.44 5.03 -2.42
N LEU A 110 -10.83 4.93 -1.24
CA LEU A 110 -10.23 6.10 -0.59
C LEU A 110 -9.09 6.56 -1.51
N MET A 111 -9.41 7.49 -2.41
CA MET A 111 -8.46 8.01 -3.38
C MET A 111 -7.92 9.31 -2.81
N PRO A 112 -6.59 9.51 -2.87
CA PRO A 112 -6.05 10.83 -2.59
C PRO A 112 -6.66 11.81 -3.58
N SER A 113 -7.06 12.99 -3.09
CA SER A 113 -7.59 14.05 -3.96
C SER A 113 -6.59 14.47 -5.05
N THR A 114 -5.29 14.26 -4.82
CA THR A 114 -4.18 14.47 -5.75
C THR A 114 -3.14 13.37 -5.61
N LEU A 115 -2.49 12.94 -6.69
CA LEU A 115 -1.39 11.97 -6.59
C LEU A 115 -0.26 12.56 -5.72
N PRO A 116 0.12 11.90 -4.61
CA PRO A 116 1.16 12.44 -3.74
C PRO A 116 2.50 12.45 -4.48
N LEU A 117 3.24 13.56 -4.36
CA LEU A 117 4.60 13.60 -4.85
C LEU A 117 5.47 12.77 -3.90
N PHE A 118 6.03 11.68 -4.43
CA PHE A 118 6.99 10.86 -3.67
C PHE A 118 8.38 11.49 -3.75
N THR A 119 9.03 11.61 -2.60
CA THR A 119 10.43 11.98 -2.52
C THR A 119 11.27 10.84 -1.98
N PHE A 120 12.40 10.63 -2.63
CA PHE A 120 13.40 9.67 -2.20
C PHE A 120 14.47 10.42 -1.42
N ARG A 121 14.60 10.11 -0.14
CA ARG A 121 15.68 10.64 0.70
C ARG A 121 16.72 9.54 0.92
N ALA A 122 17.97 9.82 0.58
CA ALA A 122 19.07 8.92 0.93
C ALA A 122 19.22 8.87 2.45
N ILE A 123 19.24 7.66 3.02
CA ILE A 123 19.54 7.45 4.43
C ILE A 123 21.05 7.17 4.51
N GLN A 124 21.81 8.04 5.20
CA GLN A 124 23.24 7.85 5.48
C GLN A 124 23.46 6.87 6.61
#